data_AF-A0A7S9GSX2-F1
#
_entry.id   AF-A0A7S9GSX2-F1
#
_cell.length_a   1.000
_cell.length_b   1.000
_cell.length_c   1.000
_cell.angle_alpha   90.00
_cell.angle_beta   90.00
_cell.angle_gamma   90.00
#
_symmetry.space_group_name_H-M   'P 1'
#
loop_
_entity.id
_entity.type
_entity.pdbx_description
1 polymer ?
#
loop_
_entity_poly.entity_id
_entity_poly.type
_entity_poly.pdbx_seq_one_letter_code
_entity_poly.pdbx_strand_id
1 'polypeptide(L)' 'MPPDPPLRPLGQRLLWFVALWLGGVGTVTLVSFILRLWIAPK' A
#
# COMPACT_ATOMS: atom_id res chain seq x y z
N MET A 1 5.34 40.38 -4.35
CA MET A 1 4.82 39.46 -3.32
C MET A 1 5.50 38.11 -3.51
N PRO A 2 6.13 37.52 -2.50
CA PRO A 2 6.66 36.16 -2.60
C PRO A 2 5.50 35.14 -2.62
N PRO A 3 5.59 34.06 -3.41
CA PRO A 3 4.53 33.06 -3.54
C PRO A 3 4.35 32.25 -2.24
N ASP A 4 3.11 31.96 -1.88
CA ASP A 4 2.73 31.20 -0.68
C ASP A 4 3.44 29.84 -0.60
N PRO A 5 3.85 29.39 0.61
CA PRO A 5 4.51 28.10 0.78
C PRO A 5 3.57 26.96 0.37
N PRO A 6 4.05 25.96 -0.38
CA PRO A 6 3.24 24.82 -0.79
C PRO A 6 2.74 24.10 0.47
N LEU A 7 1.42 24.11 0.69
CA LEU A 7 0.77 23.28 1.70
C LEU A 7 1.33 21.87 1.57
N ARG A 8 2.03 21.39 2.60
CA ARG A 8 2.63 20.05 2.59
C ARG A 8 1.54 19.05 2.18
N PRO A 9 1.69 18.34 1.05
CA PRO A 9 0.58 17.63 0.43
C PRO A 9 0.27 16.39 1.26
N LEU A 10 -0.70 16.51 2.18
CA LEU A 10 -1.24 15.39 2.95
C LEU A 10 -1.68 14.25 2.01
N GLY A 11 -2.21 14.60 0.83
CA GLY A 11 -2.54 13.65 -0.24
C GLY A 11 -1.35 12.86 -0.78
N GLN A 12 -0.16 13.45 -0.90
CA GLN A 12 1.04 12.74 -1.35
C GLN A 12 1.51 11.72 -0.31
N ARG A 13 1.39 12.06 0.98
CA ARG A 13 1.69 11.15 2.07
C ARG A 13 0.69 10.00 2.15
N LEU A 14 -0.60 10.27 1.89
CA LEU A 14 -1.63 9.24 1.77
C LEU A 14 -1.40 8.32 0.57
N LEU A 15 -1.01 8.87 -0.59
CA LEU A 15 -0.65 8.06 -1.76
C LEU A 15 0.54 7.15 -1.46
N TRP A 16 1.56 7.69 -0.79
CA TRP A 16 2.69 6.89 -0.33
C TRP A 16 2.28 5.84 0.70
N PHE A 17 1.38 6.19 1.62
CA PHE A 17 0.82 5.24 2.57
C PHE A 17 0.09 4.11 1.84
N VAL A 18 -0.79 4.42 0.89
CA VAL A 18 -1.51 3.43 0.08
C VAL A 18 -0.55 2.60 -0.76
N ALA A 19 0.49 3.18 -1.34
CA ALA A 19 1.50 2.44 -2.10
C ALA A 19 2.27 1.43 -1.22
N LEU A 20 2.74 1.87 -0.04
CA LEU A 20 3.42 1.00 0.93
C LEU A 20 2.45 -0.04 1.53
N TRP A 21 1.22 0.37 1.78
CA TRP A 21 0.16 -0.49 2.30
C TRP A 21 -0.22 -1.56 1.28
N LEU A 22 -0.41 -1.23 0.01
CA LEU A 22 -0.70 -2.19 -1.06
C LEU A 22 0.48 -3.14 -1.29
N GLY A 23 1.72 -2.68 -1.15
CA GLY A 23 2.88 -3.56 -1.19
C GLY A 23 2.85 -4.61 -0.08
N GLY A 24 2.63 -4.18 1.16
CA GLY A 24 2.56 -5.09 2.32
C GLY A 24 1.34 -6.00 2.29
N VAL A 25 0.14 -5.44 2.13
CA VAL A 25 -1.12 -6.18 2.09
C VAL A 25 -1.19 -7.10 0.88
N GLY A 26 -0.72 -6.64 -0.29
CA GLY A 26 -0.61 -7.47 -1.48
C GLY A 26 0.29 -8.68 -1.24
N THR A 27 1.44 -8.49 -0.58
CA THR A 27 2.35 -9.57 -0.21
C THR A 27 1.70 -10.57 0.75
N VAL A 28 1.09 -10.09 1.84
CA VAL A 28 0.41 -10.97 2.82
C VAL A 28 -0.76 -11.70 2.19
N THR A 29 -1.52 -11.02 1.31
CA THR A 29 -2.62 -11.62 0.56
C THR A 29 -2.11 -12.70 -0.37
N LEU A 30 -1.05 -12.43 -1.13
CA LEU A 30 -0.46 -13.39 -2.05
C LEU A 30 0.11 -14.61 -1.30
N VAL A 31 0.86 -14.38 -0.23
CA VAL A 31 1.40 -15.45 0.63
C VAL A 31 0.28 -16.27 1.26
N SER A 32 -0.75 -15.62 1.81
CA SER A 32 -1.92 -16.31 2.37
C SER A 32 -2.69 -17.07 1.30
N PHE A 33 -2.76 -16.54 0.08
CA PHE A 33 -3.44 -17.18 -1.03
C PHE A 33 -2.67 -18.41 -1.52
N ILE A 34 -1.35 -18.30 -1.67
CA ILE A 34 -0.47 -19.44 -1.99
C ILE A 34 -0.56 -20.49 -0.90
N LEU A 35 -0.48 -20.08 0.37
CA LEU A 35 -0.59 -20.98 1.51
C LEU A 35 -1.96 -21.66 1.55
N ARG A 36 -3.04 -20.91 1.30
CA ARG A 36 -4.39 -21.45 1.21
C ARG A 36 -4.55 -22.42 0.03
N LEU A 37 -3.93 -22.14 -1.11
CA LEU A 37 -3.91 -23.04 -2.27
C LEU A 37 -3.09 -24.31 -1.98
N TRP A 38 -2.02 -24.18 -1.20
CA TRP A 38 -1.17 -25.28 -0.76
C TRP A 38 -1.80 -26.15 0.34
N ILE A 39 -2.59 -25.54 1.23
CA ILE A 39 -3.33 -26.24 2.29
C ILE A 39 -4.62 -26.85 1.75
N ALA A 40 -5.20 -26.27 0.70
CA ALA A 40 -6.31 -26.86 -0.04
C ALA A 40 -5.86 -27.30 -1.46
N PRO A 41 -5.02 -28.32 -1.61
CA PRO A 41 -4.84 -28.95 -2.90
C PRO A 41 -5.98 -29.95 -3.21
N LYS A 42 -6.69 -30.47 -2.19
CA LYS A 42 -7.92 -31.28 -2.27
C LYS A 42 -8.44 -31.60 -0.88
#